data_AF-A0A239P1Q4-F1
#
_entry.id   AF-A0A239P1Q4-F1
#
_cell.length_a   1.000
_cell.length_b   1.000
_cell.length_c   1.000
_cell.angle_alpha   90.00
_cell.angle_beta   90.00
_cell.angle_gamma   90.00
#
_symmetry.space_group_name_H-M   'P 1'
#
loop_
_entity.id
_entity.type
_entity.pdbx_description
1 polymer ?
#
loop_
_entity_poly.entity_id
_entity_poly.type
_entity_poly.pdbx_seq_one_letter_code
_entity_poly.pdbx_strand_id
1 'polypeptide(L)'
;MANVEKITVSLPKDLVGHLRALSEEGHIESVSAYVTQAVQDRMERQHRASLFLHRAAEQVQETDSEGWRKAQSWADGLYAQFADQDGTVQGAA
;
A
#
# COMPACT_ATOMS: atom_id res chain seq x y z
N MET A 1 29.86 1.04 -0.78
CA MET A 1 29.03 1.43 0.39
C MET A 1 27.60 1.55 -0.11
N ALA A 2 26.63 0.90 0.53
CA ALA A 2 25.22 1.07 0.15
C ALA A 2 24.84 2.55 0.33
N ASN A 3 24.18 3.13 -0.66
CA ASN A 3 23.70 4.52 -0.61
C ASN A 3 22.46 4.55 0.30
N VAL A 4 22.67 4.84 1.58
CA VAL A 4 21.59 4.84 2.59
C VAL A 4 21.22 6.28 2.94
N GLU A 5 19.97 6.64 2.68
CA GLU A 5 19.38 7.93 3.05
C GLU A 5 18.64 7.81 4.39
N LYS A 6 18.72 8.84 5.24
CA LYS A 6 18.07 8.85 6.56
C LYS A 6 16.81 9.69 6.51
N ILE A 7 15.70 9.10 6.94
CA ILE A 7 14.42 9.77 7.11
C ILE A 7 14.03 9.85 8.59
N THR A 8 13.35 10.92 8.99
CA THR A 8 12.78 11.05 10.33
C THR A 8 11.27 10.86 10.23
N VAL A 9 10.72 9.96 11.05
CA VAL A 9 9.27 9.67 11.08
C VAL A 9 8.71 9.96 12.47
N SER A 10 7.52 10.54 12.51
CA SER A 10 6.77 10.73 13.75
C SER A 10 5.83 9.55 13.96
N LEU A 11 5.88 8.94 15.14
CA LEU A 11 5.05 7.81 15.54
C LEU A 11 4.34 8.11 16.86
N PRO A 12 3.19 7.49 17.15
CA PRO A 12 2.54 7.58 18.45
C PRO A 12 3.52 7.19 19.58
N LYS A 13 3.48 7.93 20.69
CA LYS A 13 4.42 7.75 21.81
C LYS A 13 4.44 6.31 22.34
N ASP A 14 3.26 5.71 22.47
CA ASP A 14 3.12 4.35 23.00
C ASP A 14 3.82 3.32 22.09
N LEU A 15 3.74 3.53 20.78
CA LEU A 15 4.38 2.67 19.79
C LEU A 15 5.91 2.83 19.83
N VAL A 16 6.41 4.06 20.00
CA VAL A 16 7.85 4.31 20.22
C VAL A 16 8.34 3.64 21.50
N GLY A 17 7.56 3.73 22.59
CA GLY A 17 7.88 3.07 23.85
C GLY A 17 7.97 1.55 23.70
N HIS A 18 6.98 0.95 23.03
CA HIS A 18 6.96 -0.49 22.77
C HIS A 18 8.16 -0.94 21.92
N LEU A 19 8.48 -0.23 20.83
CA LEU A 19 9.62 -0.58 19.97
C LEU A 19 10.95 -0.48 20.71
N ARG A 20 11.10 0.49 21.62
CA ARG A 20 12.29 0.61 22.47
C ARG A 20 12.39 -0.56 23.44
N ALA A 21 11.29 -0.89 24.12
CA ALA A 21 11.25 -2.03 25.04
C ALA A 21 11.65 -3.35 24.34
N LEU A 22 11.11 -3.63 23.16
CA LEU A 22 11.50 -4.82 22.38
C LEU A 22 12.99 -4.86 22.03
N SER A 23 13.60 -3.70 21.79
CA SER A 23 15.04 -3.61 21.51
C SER A 23 15.87 -3.83 22.78
N GLU A 24 15.42 -3.26 23.90
CA GLU A 24 16.07 -3.40 25.21
C GLU A 24 15.97 -4.84 25.75
N GLU A 25 14.84 -5.50 25.50
CA GLU A 25 14.59 -6.91 25.84
C GLU A 25 15.29 -7.89 24.89
N GLY A 26 15.91 -7.39 23.80
CA GLY A 26 16.64 -8.21 22.82
C GLY A 26 15.76 -8.99 21.85
N HIS A 27 14.46 -8.67 21.77
CA HIS A 27 13.54 -9.26 20.79
C HIS A 27 13.80 -8.75 19.36
N ILE A 28 14.37 -7.55 19.22
CA ILE A 28 14.80 -6.97 17.96
C ILE A 28 16.22 -6.40 18.09
N GLU A 29 17.01 -6.45 17.01
CA GLU A 29 18.38 -5.91 17.01
C GLU A 29 18.39 -4.39 17.24
N SER A 30 17.52 -3.66 16.52
CA SER A 30 17.33 -2.23 16.69
C SER A 30 15.97 -1.80 16.12
N VAL A 31 15.48 -0.66 16.61
CA VAL A 31 14.25 -0.04 16.08
C VAL A 31 14.38 0.27 14.59
N SER A 32 15.54 0.75 14.12
CA SER A 32 15.78 1.04 12.71
C SER A 32 15.76 -0.21 11.84
N ALA A 33 16.38 -1.30 12.29
CA ALA A 33 16.38 -2.56 11.55
C ALA A 33 14.95 -3.13 11.45
N TYR A 34 14.22 -3.10 12.56
CA TYR A 34 12.83 -3.56 12.60
C TYR A 34 11.92 -2.75 11.67
N VAL A 35 12.00 -1.41 11.70
CA VAL A 35 11.20 -0.55 10.82
C VAL A 35 11.56 -0.77 9.35
N THR A 36 12.86 -0.92 9.04
CA THR A 36 13.32 -1.21 7.68
C THR A 36 12.73 -2.51 7.15
N GLN A 37 12.79 -3.58 7.95
CA GLN A 37 12.20 -4.87 7.59
C GLN A 37 10.68 -4.78 7.40
N ALA A 38 9.98 -4.11 8.33
CA ALA A 38 8.53 -3.95 8.26
C ALA A 38 8.09 -3.19 6.98
N VAL A 39 8.86 -2.18 6.57
CA VAL A 39 8.61 -1.45 5.31
C VAL A 39 8.85 -2.35 4.10
N GLN A 40 9.97 -3.07 4.06
CA GLN A 40 10.28 -4.00 2.97
C GLN A 40 9.21 -5.09 2.84
N ASP A 41 8.84 -5.73 3.94
CA ASP A 41 7.79 -6.77 3.97
C ASP A 41 6.44 -6.24 3.47
N ARG A 42 6.11 -4.98 3.79
CA ARG A 42 4.89 -4.34 3.33
C ARG A 42 4.96 -4.09 1.83
N MET A 43 6.06 -3.51 1.34
CA MET A 43 6.25 -3.23 -0.08
C MET A 43 6.23 -4.51 -0.91
N GLU A 44 6.90 -5.58 -0.45
CA GLU A 44 6.88 -6.87 -1.14
C GLU A 44 5.49 -7.50 -1.15
N ARG A 45 4.73 -7.40 -0.07
CA ARG A 45 3.34 -7.89 -0.03
C ARG A 45 2.46 -7.12 -1.01
N GLN A 46 2.59 -5.80 -1.05
CA GLN A 46 1.88 -4.96 -2.01
C GLN A 46 2.27 -5.29 -3.46
N HIS A 47 3.56 -5.46 -3.73
CA HIS A 47 4.07 -5.81 -5.05
C HIS A 47 3.59 -7.20 -5.51
N ARG A 48 3.65 -8.20 -4.62
CA ARG A 48 3.12 -9.54 -4.91
C ARG A 48 1.62 -9.53 -5.18
N ALA A 49 0.85 -8.80 -4.36
CA ALA A 49 -0.58 -8.62 -4.58
C ALA A 49 -0.86 -7.96 -5.94
N SER A 50 -0.11 -6.90 -6.29
CA SER A 50 -0.30 -6.24 -7.59
C SER A 50 0.04 -7.16 -8.76
N LEU A 51 1.12 -7.95 -8.67
CA LEU A 51 1.47 -8.91 -9.71
C LEU A 51 0.41 -10.00 -9.88
N PHE A 52 -0.12 -10.52 -8.76
CA PHE A 52 -1.18 -11.53 -8.80
C PHE A 52 -2.46 -10.98 -9.44
N LEU A 53 -2.87 -9.77 -9.04
CA LEU A 53 -4.04 -9.11 -9.60
C LEU A 53 -3.87 -8.81 -11.09
N HIS A 54 -2.69 -8.33 -11.49
CA HIS A 54 -2.40 -8.04 -12.89
C HIS A 54 -2.47 -9.31 -13.75
N ARG A 55 -1.81 -10.39 -13.29
CA ARG A 55 -1.84 -11.67 -14.01
C ARG A 55 -3.24 -12.27 -14.09
N ALA A 56 -4.03 -12.16 -13.01
CA ALA A 56 -5.42 -12.61 -13.01
C ALA A 56 -6.27 -11.81 -14.01
N ALA A 57 -6.05 -10.49 -14.08
CA ALA A 57 -6.72 -9.62 -15.04
C ALA A 57 -6.37 -9.99 -16.50
N GLU A 58 -5.08 -10.18 -16.81
CA GLU A 58 -4.63 -10.63 -18.14
C GLU A 58 -5.28 -11.96 -18.53
N GLN A 59 -5.28 -12.93 -17.62
CA GLN A 59 -5.87 -14.25 -17.88
C GLN A 59 -7.38 -14.17 -18.13
N VAL A 60 -8.11 -13.34 -17.38
CA VAL A 60 -9.56 -13.15 -17.60
C VAL A 60 -9.81 -12.43 -18.92
N GLN A 61 -9.00 -11.43 -19.28
CA GLN A 61 -9.10 -10.76 -20.57
C GLN A 61 -8.92 -11.72 -21.75
N GLU A 62 -7.98 -12.66 -21.64
CA GLU A 62 -7.72 -13.68 -22.66
C GLU A 62 -8.80 -14.77 -22.74
N THR A 63 -9.36 -15.19 -21.61
CA THR A 63 -10.30 -16.33 -21.54
C THR A 63 -11.77 -15.92 -21.58
N ASP A 64 -12.11 -14.72 -21.13
CA ASP A 64 -13.47 -14.15 -21.12
C ASP A 64 -13.42 -12.65 -21.42
N SER A 65 -13.13 -12.32 -22.67
CA SER A 65 -12.99 -10.92 -23.11
C SER A 65 -14.30 -10.11 -23.01
N GLU A 66 -15.46 -10.77 -23.03
CA GLU A 66 -16.76 -10.08 -22.86
C GLU A 66 -17.03 -9.76 -21.39
N GLY A 67 -16.80 -10.72 -20.49
CA GLY A 67 -16.86 -10.50 -19.04
C GLY A 67 -15.88 -9.44 -18.58
N TRP A 68 -14.65 -9.47 -19.10
CA TRP A 68 -13.64 -8.42 -18.87
C TRP A 68 -14.14 -7.03 -19.27
N ARG A 69 -14.69 -6.89 -20.48
CA ARG A 69 -15.21 -5.59 -20.98
C ARG A 69 -16.35 -5.06 -20.10
N LYS A 70 -17.25 -5.93 -19.64
CA LYS A 70 -18.34 -5.55 -18.71
C LYS A 70 -17.77 -5.10 -17.35
N ALA A 71 -16.83 -5.84 -16.79
CA ALA A 71 -16.18 -5.48 -15.53
C ALA A 71 -15.45 -4.14 -15.64
N GLN A 72 -14.75 -3.90 -16.74
CA GLN A 72 -14.04 -2.64 -16.98
C GLN A 72 -15.01 -1.45 -17.10
N SER A 73 -16.12 -1.60 -17.85
CA SER A 73 -17.15 -0.55 -17.93
C SER A 73 -17.81 -0.21 -16.58
N TRP A 74 -17.95 -1.21 -15.71
CA TRP A 74 -18.46 -1.00 -14.35
C TRP A 74 -17.45 -0.25 -13.48
N ALA A 75 -16.16 -0.62 -13.55
CA ALA A 75 -15.09 0.06 -12.82
C ALA A 75 -14.94 1.52 -13.25
N ASP A 76 -14.96 1.80 -14.56
CA ASP A 76 -14.89 3.16 -15.10
C ASP A 76 -16.06 4.03 -14.60
N GLY A 77 -17.27 3.46 -14.53
CA GLY A 77 -18.44 4.12 -13.97
C GLY A 77 -18.31 4.45 -12.48
N LEU A 78 -17.69 3.56 -11.70
CA LEU A 78 -17.37 3.79 -10.28
C LEU A 78 -16.37 4.93 -10.09
N TYR A 79 -15.28 4.95 -10.86
CA TYR A 79 -14.28 6.02 -10.77
C TYR A 79 -14.85 7.37 -11.20
N ALA A 80 -15.73 7.41 -12.20
CA ALA A 80 -16.42 8.63 -12.60
C ALA A 80 -17.32 9.19 -11.47
N GLN A 81 -18.03 8.31 -10.74
CA GLN A 81 -18.85 8.72 -9.60
C GLN A 81 -18.03 9.28 -8.43
N PHE A 82 -16.85 8.71 -8.16
CA PHE A 82 -15.95 9.24 -7.13
C PHE A 82 -15.35 10.59 -7.53
N ALA A 83 -14.99 10.78 -8.80
CA ALA A 83 -14.47 12.05 -9.29
C ALA A 83 -15.50 13.19 -9.19
N ASP A 84 -16.79 12.90 -9.39
CA ASP A 84 -17.89 13.87 -9.24
C ASP A 84 -18.15 14.24 -7.76
N GLN A 85 -17.96 13.29 -6.85
CA GLN A 85 -18.04 13.52 -5.40
C GLN A 85 -16.88 14.35 -4.86
N ASP A 86 -15.66 14.19 -5.38
CA ASP A 86 -14.52 15.03 -4.99
C ASP A 86 -14.62 16.45 -5.56
N GLY A 87 -15.22 16.63 -6.74
CA GLY A 87 -15.45 17.94 -7.37
C GLY A 87 -16.48 18.82 -6.64
N THR A 88 -17.40 18.23 -5.87
CA THR A 88 -18.44 18.97 -5.13
C THR A 88 -17.98 19.53 -3.78
N VAL A 89 -16.82 19.12 -3.26
CA VAL A 89 -16.28 19.62 -1.97
C VAL A 89 -15.49 20.93 -2.11
N GLN A 90 -15.08 21.33 -3.32
CA GLN A 90 -14.37 22.61 -3.55
C GLN A 90 -15.29 23.82 -3.81
N GLY A 91 -16.61 23.64 -3.76
CA GLY A 91 -17.60 24.67 -4.12
C GLY A 91 -18.45 25.24 -2.99
N ALA A 92 -18.00 25.16 -1.73
CA ALA A 92 -18.64 25.86 -0.61
C ALA A 92 -17.63 26.83 0.03
N ALA A 93 -17.44 27.96 -0.64
CA ALA A 93 -16.82 29.16 -0.07
C ALA A 93 -17.84 29.95 0.75
#